data_AF-A0A5N5KXB3-F1
#
_entry.id   AF-A0A5N5KXB3-F1
#
_cell.length_a   1.000
_cell.length_b   1.000
_cell.length_c   1.000
_cell.angle_alpha   90.00
_cell.angle_beta   90.00
_cell.angle_gamma   90.00
#
_symmetry.space_group_name_H-M   'P 1'
#
loop_
_entity.id
_entity.type
_entity.pdbx_description
1 polymer ?
#
loop_
_entity_poly.entity_id
_entity_poly.type
_entity_poly.pdbx_seq_one_letter_code
_entity_poly.pdbx_strand_id
1 'polypeptide(L)'
;MSSQASLSAAVDDRKARLAKLKSLKRKQPSPSDDDDHEMTTTTQSSRVEEPPQDSNPPEKDVARLHISGRNYDPETRGPKLGFEAPPVEGPTLEDKAAELEAEVRMKAQEEEAADRGIDLFKLQPKKPNWDLKRELSRKLEILNVRTDNAIARLVRERLDAKKAASAGAGGKKSEGDTDGGLEGTAIVEGLRVREREEAEEERREREESE
;
A
#
# COMPACT_ATOMS: atom_id res chain seq x y z
N MET A 1 -9.00 -36.91 -22.08
CA MET A 1 -8.67 -35.79 -22.99
C MET A 1 -9.86 -35.32 -23.85
N SER A 2 -11.11 -35.39 -23.36
CA SER A 2 -12.32 -35.09 -24.15
C SER A 2 -12.90 -33.68 -23.96
N SER A 3 -12.42 -32.92 -22.98
CA SER A 3 -13.02 -31.63 -22.57
C SER A 3 -12.72 -30.48 -23.52
N GLN A 4 -11.51 -30.43 -24.08
CA GLN A 4 -11.11 -29.35 -25.00
C GLN A 4 -11.87 -29.44 -26.33
N ALA A 5 -12.10 -30.65 -26.83
CA ALA A 5 -12.87 -30.89 -28.05
C ALA A 5 -14.36 -30.55 -27.88
N SER A 6 -14.95 -30.81 -26.71
CA SER A 6 -16.33 -30.39 -26.41
C SER A 6 -16.47 -28.86 -26.30
N LEU A 7 -15.45 -28.18 -25.76
CA LEU A 7 -15.44 -26.73 -25.63
C LEU A 7 -15.29 -26.05 -26.99
N SER A 8 -14.40 -26.54 -27.86
CA SER A 8 -14.24 -26.00 -29.21
C SER A 8 -15.52 -26.15 -30.04
N ALA A 9 -16.17 -27.32 -29.97
CA ALA A 9 -17.45 -27.55 -30.66
C ALA A 9 -18.55 -26.58 -30.18
N ALA A 10 -18.65 -26.31 -28.87
CA ALA A 10 -19.63 -25.37 -28.33
C ALA A 10 -19.36 -23.91 -28.76
N VAL A 11 -18.09 -23.53 -28.93
CA VAL A 11 -17.70 -22.20 -29.41
C VAL A 11 -18.09 -22.03 -30.89
N ASP A 12 -17.84 -23.04 -31.72
CA ASP A 12 -18.19 -23.03 -33.14
C ASP A 12 -19.71 -22.94 -33.35
N ASP A 13 -20.49 -23.68 -32.54
CA ASP A 13 -21.96 -23.60 -32.55
C ASP A 13 -22.48 -22.20 -32.18
N ARG A 14 -21.87 -21.55 -31.18
CA ARG A 14 -22.24 -20.18 -30.79
C ARG A 14 -21.89 -19.18 -31.89
N LYS A 15 -20.72 -19.33 -32.51
CA LYS A 15 -20.26 -18.49 -33.62
C LYS A 15 -21.20 -18.59 -34.83
N ALA A 16 -21.64 -19.80 -35.17
CA ALA A 16 -22.60 -20.05 -36.24
C ALA A 16 -23.99 -19.43 -35.95
N ARG A 17 -24.47 -19.54 -34.70
CA ARG A 17 -25.74 -18.87 -34.28
C ARG A 17 -25.64 -17.35 -34.40
N LEU A 18 -24.55 -16.74 -33.94
CA LEU A 18 -24.36 -15.30 -34.03
C LEU A 18 -24.23 -14.81 -35.48
N ALA A 19 -23.58 -15.59 -36.36
CA ALA A 19 -23.49 -15.27 -37.79
C ALA A 19 -24.89 -15.23 -38.45
N LYS A 20 -25.76 -16.21 -38.16
CA LYS A 20 -27.16 -16.24 -38.64
C LYS A 20 -27.97 -15.04 -38.15
N LEU A 21 -27.77 -14.61 -36.91
CA LEU A 21 -28.44 -13.42 -36.35
C LEU A 21 -27.90 -12.11 -36.95
N LYS A 22 -26.60 -12.05 -37.26
CA LYS A 22 -25.99 -10.89 -37.92
C LYS A 22 -26.51 -10.68 -39.36
N SER A 23 -26.85 -11.74 -40.09
CA SER A 23 -27.48 -11.60 -41.42
C SER A 23 -28.94 -11.15 -41.35
N LEU A 24 -29.66 -11.47 -40.28
CA LEU A 24 -31.07 -11.06 -40.12
C LEU A 24 -31.21 -9.56 -39.83
N LYS A 25 -30.28 -8.95 -39.09
CA LYS A 25 -30.35 -7.54 -38.71
C LYS A 25 -30.00 -6.57 -39.85
N ARG A 26 -29.59 -7.07 -41.02
CA ARG A 26 -29.21 -6.27 -42.20
C ARG A 26 -30.20 -6.40 -43.38
N LYS A 27 -31.39 -6.98 -43.16
CA LYS A 27 -32.42 -7.15 -44.19
C LYS A 27 -33.72 -6.41 -43.84
N GLN A 28 -33.61 -5.14 -43.48
CA GLN A 28 -34.69 -4.17 -43.64
C GLN A 28 -34.21 -3.14 -44.67
N PRO A 29 -34.64 -3.20 -45.94
CA PRO A 29 -34.43 -2.13 -46.90
C PRO A 29 -35.55 -1.09 -46.74
N SER A 30 -35.21 0.15 -46.40
CA SER A 30 -36.06 1.32 -46.61
C SER A 30 -35.85 1.84 -48.04
N PRO A 31 -36.89 1.96 -48.88
CA PRO A 31 -36.84 2.79 -50.06
C PRO A 31 -37.49 4.16 -49.80
N SER A 32 -36.77 5.19 -50.29
CA SER A 32 -37.20 6.51 -50.78
C SER A 32 -37.72 7.59 -49.83
N ASP A 33 -37.15 8.77 -50.09
CA ASP A 33 -37.38 10.13 -49.60
C ASP A 33 -38.73 10.75 -49.99
N ASP A 34 -38.97 11.93 -49.40
CA ASP A 34 -39.90 13.02 -49.71
C ASP A 34 -41.28 13.10 -48.98
N ASP A 35 -41.26 14.02 -47.99
CA ASP A 35 -42.22 15.08 -47.64
C ASP A 35 -43.65 14.84 -47.07
N ASP A 36 -43.97 15.79 -46.16
CA ASP A 36 -45.26 16.33 -45.73
C ASP A 36 -46.06 15.72 -44.53
N HIS A 37 -45.82 16.37 -43.37
CA HIS A 37 -46.77 17.02 -42.45
C HIS A 37 -47.78 16.28 -41.51
N GLU A 38 -47.66 16.67 -40.23
CA GLU A 38 -48.70 17.02 -39.23
C GLU A 38 -49.41 15.93 -38.38
N MET A 39 -49.17 15.99 -37.04
CA MET A 39 -50.12 16.39 -35.97
C MET A 39 -50.95 15.21 -35.40
N THR A 40 -51.23 14.99 -34.12
CA THR A 40 -51.20 15.70 -32.84
C THR A 40 -51.13 14.62 -31.72
N THR A 41 -50.64 14.87 -30.51
CA THR A 41 -51.54 15.19 -29.38
C THR A 41 -50.76 15.80 -28.21
N THR A 42 -51.28 16.95 -27.81
CA THR A 42 -50.86 17.88 -26.76
C THR A 42 -51.51 17.55 -25.42
N THR A 43 -50.80 17.69 -24.30
CA THR A 43 -51.30 18.27 -23.02
C THR A 43 -50.12 18.51 -22.07
N GLN A 44 -49.46 19.67 -22.17
CA GLN A 44 -49.62 20.89 -21.35
C GLN A 44 -49.03 20.83 -19.94
N SER A 45 -47.95 21.59 -19.70
CA SER A 45 -47.97 22.65 -18.69
C SER A 45 -46.82 23.64 -18.92
N SER A 46 -47.20 24.86 -19.28
CA SER A 46 -46.38 26.06 -19.45
C SER A 46 -45.81 26.61 -18.14
N ARG A 47 -44.55 27.06 -18.14
CA ARG A 47 -44.06 28.09 -17.20
C ARG A 47 -42.95 28.92 -17.87
N VAL A 48 -43.39 30.01 -18.50
CA VAL A 48 -42.80 31.36 -18.59
C VAL A 48 -41.29 31.49 -18.41
N GLU A 49 -40.62 31.93 -19.48
CA GLU A 49 -39.36 32.67 -19.43
C GLU A 49 -39.60 34.07 -18.86
N GLU A 50 -38.89 34.42 -17.78
CA GLU A 50 -38.53 35.80 -17.43
C GLU A 50 -37.09 35.77 -16.89
N PRO A 51 -36.26 36.79 -17.20
CA PRO A 51 -34.87 36.85 -16.76
C PRO A 51 -34.79 37.42 -15.34
N PRO A 52 -33.99 36.87 -14.42
CA PRO A 52 -33.56 37.64 -13.25
C PRO A 52 -32.22 38.28 -13.57
N GLN A 53 -32.25 39.61 -13.73
CA GLN A 53 -31.17 40.41 -13.22
C GLN A 53 -31.08 40.13 -11.71
N ASP A 54 -29.92 39.70 -11.22
CA ASP A 54 -29.47 40.11 -9.90
C ASP A 54 -27.98 39.85 -9.71
N SER A 55 -27.32 40.93 -9.31
CA SER A 55 -25.97 41.01 -8.82
C SER A 55 -25.79 40.18 -7.55
N ASN A 56 -24.99 39.11 -7.60
CA ASN A 56 -24.40 38.50 -6.40
C ASN A 56 -23.01 37.89 -6.73
N PRO A 57 -22.04 37.95 -5.80
CA PRO A 57 -20.68 37.45 -6.01
C PRO A 57 -20.67 35.91 -6.20
N PRO A 58 -19.60 35.31 -6.76
CA PRO A 58 -19.63 33.90 -7.19
C PRO A 58 -19.80 32.95 -6.00
N GLU A 59 -21.04 32.57 -5.71
CA GLU A 59 -21.35 31.52 -4.76
C GLU A 59 -20.75 30.21 -5.29
N LYS A 60 -19.96 29.55 -4.44
CA LYS A 60 -19.31 28.29 -4.78
C LYS A 60 -20.39 27.28 -5.15
N ASP A 61 -20.28 26.76 -6.36
CA ASP A 61 -21.22 25.82 -6.98
C ASP A 61 -21.35 24.54 -6.11
N VAL A 62 -22.32 24.52 -5.19
CA VAL A 62 -22.50 23.48 -4.17
C VAL A 62 -22.72 22.09 -4.77
N ALA A 63 -23.15 22.03 -6.03
CA ALA A 63 -23.27 20.80 -6.79
C ALA A 63 -21.91 20.09 -6.96
N ARG A 64 -20.81 20.85 -7.13
CA ARG A 64 -19.44 20.32 -7.25
C ARG A 64 -18.94 19.69 -5.94
N LEU A 65 -19.44 20.17 -4.79
CA LEU A 65 -19.06 19.68 -3.47
C LEU A 65 -19.75 18.35 -3.11
N HIS A 66 -20.98 18.13 -3.59
CA HIS A 66 -21.82 17.01 -3.14
C HIS A 66 -22.07 15.93 -4.19
N ILE A 67 -21.92 16.22 -5.49
CA ILE A 67 -22.12 15.23 -6.56
C ILE A 67 -20.74 14.79 -7.04
N SER A 68 -20.32 13.59 -6.65
CA SER A 68 -19.12 13.00 -7.24
C SER A 68 -19.42 12.70 -8.72
N GLY A 69 -18.94 13.55 -9.63
CA GLY A 69 -19.02 13.40 -11.08
C GLY A 69 -18.19 12.23 -11.59
N ARG A 70 -18.48 11.01 -11.11
CA ARG A 70 -17.67 9.79 -11.35
C ARG A 70 -17.45 9.50 -12.85
N ASN A 71 -18.27 10.08 -13.73
CA ASN A 71 -18.06 10.12 -15.17
C ASN A 71 -18.64 11.39 -15.83
N TYR A 72 -18.85 12.47 -15.10
CA TYR A 72 -19.43 13.71 -15.65
C TYR A 72 -18.51 14.87 -15.33
N ASP A 73 -18.04 15.56 -16.35
CA ASP A 73 -17.30 16.80 -16.20
C ASP A 73 -18.27 18.00 -16.30
N PRO A 74 -18.43 18.79 -15.21
CA PRO A 74 -19.33 19.93 -15.21
C PRO A 74 -18.89 21.07 -16.12
N GLU A 75 -17.61 21.14 -16.51
CA GLU A 75 -17.10 22.20 -17.41
C GLU A 75 -17.48 21.91 -18.86
N THR A 76 -17.24 20.68 -19.32
CA THR A 76 -17.64 20.23 -20.67
C THR A 76 -19.10 19.78 -20.76
N ARG A 77 -19.81 19.70 -19.63
CA ARG A 77 -21.17 19.15 -19.49
C ARG A 77 -21.33 17.79 -20.17
N GLY A 78 -20.30 16.95 -20.09
CA GLY A 78 -20.22 15.71 -20.86
C GLY A 78 -19.58 14.55 -20.10
N PRO A 79 -19.58 13.34 -20.70
CA PRO A 79 -18.89 12.19 -20.13
C PRO A 79 -17.38 12.42 -20.08
N LYS A 80 -16.74 12.12 -18.94
CA LYS A 80 -15.28 12.24 -18.80
C LYS A 80 -14.59 11.20 -19.67
N LEU A 81 -14.13 11.62 -20.84
CA LEU A 81 -13.29 10.80 -21.72
C LEU A 81 -11.88 10.84 -21.13
N GLY A 82 -11.33 9.66 -20.77
CA GLY A 82 -10.03 9.53 -20.08
C GLY A 82 -8.78 9.96 -20.88
N PHE A 83 -8.93 10.86 -21.85
CA PHE A 83 -7.91 11.27 -22.83
C PHE A 83 -7.84 12.80 -23.02
N GLU A 84 -8.42 13.60 -22.11
CA GLU A 84 -8.40 15.07 -22.22
C GLU A 84 -6.99 15.68 -22.13
N ALA A 85 -6.09 15.03 -21.37
CA ALA A 85 -4.69 15.42 -21.32
C ALA A 85 -3.87 14.60 -22.30
N PRO A 86 -2.90 15.20 -23.02
CA PRO A 86 -1.95 14.45 -23.82
C PRO A 86 -1.21 13.43 -22.92
N PRO A 87 -0.84 12.26 -23.44
CA PRO A 87 -0.13 11.26 -22.67
C PRO A 87 1.13 11.88 -22.05
N VAL A 88 1.21 11.84 -20.72
CA VAL A 88 2.35 12.35 -19.97
C VAL A 88 3.60 11.59 -20.42
N GLU A 89 4.69 12.32 -20.71
CA GLU A 89 6.01 11.80 -21.09
C GLU A 89 6.71 11.09 -19.91
N GLY A 90 6.01 10.17 -19.24
CA GLY A 90 6.55 9.29 -18.20
C GLY A 90 6.76 7.87 -18.74
N PRO A 91 7.48 7.01 -17.99
CA PRO A 91 7.62 5.61 -18.36
C PRO A 91 6.24 5.00 -18.55
N THR A 92 6.03 4.38 -19.71
CA THR A 92 4.76 3.78 -20.07
C THR A 92 4.47 2.61 -19.14
N LEU A 93 3.20 2.21 -19.06
CA LEU A 93 2.85 1.01 -18.28
C LEU A 93 3.57 -0.24 -18.81
N GLU A 94 3.81 -0.28 -20.12
CA GLU A 94 4.57 -1.35 -20.77
C GLU A 94 6.04 -1.36 -20.31
N ASP A 95 6.67 -0.20 -20.20
CA ASP A 95 8.06 -0.09 -19.71
C ASP A 95 8.18 -0.59 -18.27
N LYS A 96 7.25 -0.19 -17.39
CA LYS A 96 7.21 -0.67 -15.99
C LYS A 96 6.93 -2.15 -15.90
N ALA A 97 6.06 -2.67 -16.76
CA ALA A 97 5.78 -4.10 -16.81
C ALA A 97 7.02 -4.89 -17.26
N ALA A 98 7.77 -4.38 -18.23
CA ALA A 98 9.02 -4.97 -18.67
C ALA A 98 10.10 -4.96 -17.58
N GLU A 99 10.21 -3.87 -16.81
CA GLU A 99 11.12 -3.79 -15.65
C GLU A 99 10.77 -4.85 -14.58
N LEU A 100 9.48 -5.00 -14.25
CA LEU A 100 9.03 -6.00 -13.29
C LEU A 100 9.22 -7.43 -13.81
N GLU A 101 8.98 -7.68 -15.10
CA GLU A 101 9.27 -8.99 -15.70
C GLU A 101 10.76 -9.31 -15.61
N ALA A 102 11.62 -8.34 -15.91
CA ALA A 102 13.06 -8.51 -15.79
C ALA A 102 13.48 -8.81 -14.35
N GLU A 103 12.96 -8.09 -13.36
CA GLU A 103 13.25 -8.33 -11.95
C GLU A 103 12.79 -9.72 -11.48
N VAL A 104 11.58 -10.14 -11.86
CA VAL A 104 11.04 -11.46 -11.53
C VAL A 104 11.86 -12.56 -12.21
N ARG A 105 12.25 -12.37 -13.48
CA ARG A 105 13.09 -13.33 -14.20
C ARG A 105 14.47 -13.44 -13.55
N MET A 106 15.08 -12.34 -13.14
CA MET A 106 16.36 -12.35 -12.40
C MET A 106 16.23 -13.10 -11.08
N LYS A 107 15.20 -12.81 -10.27
CA LYS A 107 14.95 -13.54 -9.01
C LYS A 107 14.71 -15.03 -9.23
N ALA A 108 13.96 -15.40 -10.26
CA ALA A 108 13.72 -16.80 -10.60
C ALA A 108 15.02 -17.50 -11.03
N GLN A 109 15.87 -16.83 -11.81
CA GLN A 109 17.19 -17.35 -12.20
C GLN A 109 18.13 -17.47 -10.99
N GLU A 110 18.11 -16.52 -10.06
CA GLU A 110 18.86 -16.61 -8.80
C GLU A 110 18.37 -17.76 -7.92
N GLU A 111 17.05 -17.99 -7.84
CA GLU A 111 16.46 -19.12 -7.11
C GLU A 111 16.78 -20.47 -7.77
N GLU A 112 16.79 -20.53 -9.10
CA GLU A 112 17.14 -21.71 -9.88
C GLU A 112 18.64 -22.02 -9.80
N ALA A 113 19.49 -21.01 -10.00
CA ALA A 113 20.96 -21.12 -9.88
C ALA A 113 21.42 -21.39 -8.44
N ALA A 114 20.60 -21.04 -7.44
CA ALA A 114 20.85 -21.42 -6.05
C ALA A 114 20.71 -22.94 -5.82
N ASP A 115 20.36 -23.74 -6.84
CA ASP A 115 20.28 -25.22 -6.80
C ASP A 115 19.63 -25.71 -5.50
N ARG A 116 18.62 -24.98 -5.03
CA ARG A 116 17.81 -25.39 -3.90
C ARG A 116 16.86 -26.45 -4.43
N GLY A 117 17.40 -27.65 -4.66
CA GLY A 117 16.62 -28.84 -4.94
C GLY A 117 15.41 -28.83 -4.02
N ILE A 118 14.22 -29.02 -4.61
CA ILE A 118 12.93 -28.87 -3.94
C ILE A 118 13.02 -29.57 -2.59
N ASP A 119 13.08 -28.79 -1.51
CA ASP A 119 13.35 -29.36 -0.20
C ASP A 119 12.09 -30.12 0.23
N LEU A 120 12.14 -31.43 0.04
CA LEU A 120 11.09 -32.38 0.35
C LEU A 120 10.68 -32.30 1.83
N PHE A 121 11.52 -31.75 2.72
CA PHE A 121 11.20 -31.51 4.13
C PHE A 121 10.36 -30.24 4.35
N LYS A 122 10.49 -29.23 3.47
CA LYS A 122 9.70 -28.00 3.53
C LYS A 122 8.30 -28.22 2.96
N LEU A 123 8.18 -29.10 1.97
CA LEU A 123 6.91 -29.49 1.32
C LEU A 123 6.10 -30.55 2.09
N GLN A 124 6.62 -31.08 3.20
CA GLN A 124 5.89 -32.04 4.04
C GLN A 124 4.57 -31.45 4.55
N PRO A 125 3.51 -32.27 4.69
CA PRO A 125 2.27 -31.84 5.30
C PRO A 125 2.57 -31.30 6.71
N LYS A 126 2.30 -30.01 6.91
CA LYS A 126 2.49 -29.35 8.20
C LYS A 126 1.42 -29.82 9.18
N LYS A 127 1.71 -29.69 10.48
CA LYS A 127 0.73 -29.96 11.55
C LYS A 127 -0.52 -29.09 11.35
N PRO A 128 -1.73 -29.57 11.69
CA PRO A 128 -2.96 -28.78 11.51
C PRO A 128 -2.90 -27.41 12.22
N ASN A 129 -2.25 -27.32 13.38
CA ASN A 129 -2.11 -26.08 14.15
C ASN A 129 -0.89 -25.23 13.73
N TRP A 130 -0.21 -25.54 12.62
CA TRP A 130 1.02 -24.82 12.25
C TRP A 130 0.75 -23.35 11.93
N ASP A 131 -0.37 -23.08 11.27
CA ASP A 131 -0.76 -21.73 10.88
C ASP A 131 -1.21 -20.93 12.09
N LEU A 132 -2.00 -21.54 12.98
CA LEU A 132 -2.36 -20.95 14.27
C LEU A 132 -1.12 -20.58 15.09
N LYS A 133 -0.11 -21.45 15.11
CA LYS A 133 1.17 -21.16 15.78
C LYS A 133 1.89 -19.97 15.14
N ARG A 134 1.88 -19.87 13.81
CA ARG A 134 2.52 -18.77 13.08
C ARG A 134 1.82 -17.43 13.36
N GLU A 135 0.49 -17.41 13.31
CA GLU A 135 -0.29 -16.22 13.63
C GLU A 135 -0.16 -15.81 15.10
N LEU A 136 -0.17 -16.78 16.01
CA LEU A 136 0.06 -16.54 17.43
C LEU A 136 1.46 -15.98 17.66
N SER A 137 2.49 -16.55 17.03
CA SER A 137 3.87 -16.04 17.13
C SER A 137 3.98 -14.58 16.67
N ARG A 138 3.32 -14.20 15.57
CA ARG A 138 3.32 -12.80 15.08
C ARG A 138 2.67 -11.84 16.08
N LYS A 139 1.60 -12.27 16.75
CA LYS A 139 0.94 -11.46 17.80
C LYS A 139 1.80 -11.38 19.07
N LEU A 140 2.44 -12.50 19.44
CA LEU A 140 3.33 -12.58 20.58
C LEU A 140 4.61 -11.77 20.39
N GLU A 141 5.12 -11.61 19.17
CA GLU A 141 6.33 -10.83 18.90
C GLU A 141 6.24 -9.40 19.45
N ILE A 142 5.12 -8.71 19.21
CA ILE A 142 4.87 -7.36 19.72
C ILE A 142 4.73 -7.36 21.25
N LEU A 143 4.18 -8.43 21.84
CA LEU A 143 4.02 -8.56 23.28
C LEU A 143 5.36 -8.88 23.95
N ASN A 144 6.15 -9.78 23.37
CA ASN A 144 7.46 -10.21 23.86
C ASN A 144 8.39 -9.01 24.01
N VAL A 145 8.44 -8.10 23.03
CA VAL A 145 9.23 -6.85 23.16
C VAL A 145 8.82 -6.05 24.40
N ARG A 146 7.52 -5.92 24.68
CA ARG A 146 7.04 -5.20 25.87
C ARG A 146 7.35 -5.97 27.16
N THR A 147 7.20 -7.29 27.13
CA THR A 147 7.50 -8.17 28.26
C THR A 147 8.99 -8.14 28.59
N ASP A 148 9.87 -8.21 27.59
CA ASP A 148 11.33 -8.13 27.77
C ASP A 148 11.75 -6.77 28.34
N ASN A 149 11.15 -5.68 27.84
CA ASN A 149 11.35 -4.34 28.41
C ASN A 149 10.85 -4.25 29.86
N ALA A 150 9.71 -4.86 30.19
CA ALA A 150 9.19 -4.91 31.56
C ALA A 150 10.10 -5.74 32.48
N ILE A 151 10.60 -6.88 31.99
CA ILE A 151 11.58 -7.72 32.70
C ILE A 151 12.85 -6.91 32.95
N ALA A 152 13.38 -6.21 31.95
CA ALA A 152 14.57 -5.37 32.10
C ALA A 152 14.38 -4.27 33.16
N ARG A 153 13.21 -3.63 33.18
CA ARG A 153 12.85 -2.64 34.22
C ARG A 153 12.80 -3.26 35.61
N LEU A 154 12.13 -4.40 35.76
CA LEU A 154 12.05 -5.12 37.05
C LEU A 154 13.42 -5.58 37.54
N VAL A 155 14.29 -6.04 36.62
CA VAL A 155 15.67 -6.42 36.96
C VAL A 155 16.44 -5.19 37.44
N ARG A 156 16.32 -4.05 36.75
CA ARG A 156 16.97 -2.80 37.17
C ARG A 156 16.51 -2.35 38.55
N GLU A 157 15.20 -2.30 38.79
CA GLU A 157 14.64 -1.95 40.10
C GLU A 157 15.11 -2.90 41.20
N ARG A 158 15.19 -4.20 40.93
CA ARG A 158 15.71 -5.19 41.89
C ARG A 158 17.20 -5.00 42.17
N LEU A 159 18.00 -4.69 41.16
CA LEU A 159 19.43 -4.41 41.34
C LEU A 159 19.65 -3.12 42.12
N ASP A 160 18.89 -2.06 41.81
CA ASP A 160 18.96 -0.78 42.53
C ASP A 160 18.50 -0.95 43.99
N ALA A 161 17.43 -1.71 44.24
CA ALA A 161 16.98 -2.04 45.59
C ALA A 161 18.02 -2.88 46.35
N LYS A 162 18.65 -3.86 45.71
CA LYS A 162 19.75 -4.66 46.30
C LYS A 162 20.95 -3.77 46.61
N LYS A 163 21.32 -2.86 45.72
CA LYS A 163 22.42 -1.89 45.91
C LYS A 163 22.12 -0.92 47.05
N ALA A 164 20.89 -0.39 47.13
CA ALA A 164 20.44 0.48 48.21
C ALA A 164 20.40 -0.26 49.56
N ALA A 165 19.95 -1.51 49.58
CA ALA A 165 19.97 -2.35 50.77
C ALA A 165 21.41 -2.68 51.22
N SER A 166 22.33 -2.96 50.29
CA SER A 166 23.76 -3.14 50.62
C SER A 166 24.45 -1.84 51.05
N ALA A 167 24.02 -0.68 50.55
CA ALA A 167 24.54 0.61 50.96
C ALA A 167 24.01 1.06 52.34
N GLY A 168 22.78 0.68 52.69
CA GLY A 168 22.20 0.90 54.02
C GLY A 168 22.69 -0.08 55.10
N ALA A 169 23.22 -1.23 54.71
CA ALA A 169 23.71 -2.29 55.61
C ALA A 169 25.24 -2.43 55.59
N GLY A 170 25.96 -1.36 55.97
CA GLY A 170 27.38 -1.41 56.34
C GLY A 170 28.37 -1.36 55.16
N GLY A 171 29.41 -0.53 55.20
CA GLY A 171 30.28 -0.45 56.37
C GLY A 171 30.92 -1.81 56.70
N LYS A 172 30.99 -2.77 55.78
CA LYS A 172 31.88 -3.94 55.92
C LYS A 172 32.20 -4.53 54.55
N LYS A 173 33.47 -4.40 54.17
CA LYS A 173 34.11 -5.09 53.05
C LYS A 173 33.70 -6.57 53.04
N SER A 174 33.11 -7.01 51.93
CA SER A 174 33.22 -8.38 51.48
C SER A 174 33.72 -8.33 50.04
N GLU A 175 35.02 -8.54 49.93
CA GLU A 175 35.72 -8.88 48.68
C GLU A 175 35.10 -10.15 48.10
N GLY A 176 34.66 -10.08 46.86
CA GLY A 176 34.22 -11.24 46.08
C GLY A 176 32.81 -11.06 45.53
N ASP A 177 32.74 -10.96 44.19
CA ASP A 177 31.53 -11.01 43.35
C ASP A 177 30.89 -9.66 42.95
N THR A 178 31.65 -8.79 42.29
CA THR A 178 31.10 -7.63 41.56
C THR A 178 31.89 -7.34 40.27
N ASP A 179 31.90 -8.27 39.31
CA ASP A 179 32.65 -8.11 38.05
C ASP A 179 31.74 -8.11 36.81
N GLY A 180 30.68 -7.31 36.83
CA GLY A 180 29.82 -7.17 35.64
C GLY A 180 28.86 -5.99 35.64
N GLY A 181 28.49 -5.50 36.83
CA GLY A 181 27.62 -4.32 36.95
C GLY A 181 28.35 -2.97 36.88
N LEU A 182 29.64 -2.93 37.24
CA LEU A 182 30.44 -1.70 37.20
C LEU A 182 30.88 -1.33 35.77
N GLU A 183 31.07 -2.33 34.91
CA GLU A 183 31.65 -2.13 33.57
C GLU A 183 30.69 -1.36 32.65
N GLY A 184 29.38 -1.66 32.68
CA GLY A 184 28.39 -0.92 31.88
C GLY A 184 28.27 0.57 32.27
N THR A 185 28.35 0.89 33.56
CA THR A 185 28.35 2.29 34.01
C THR A 185 29.67 3.00 33.70
N ALA A 186 30.80 2.30 33.82
CA ALA A 186 32.11 2.84 33.49
C ALA A 186 32.27 3.09 31.98
N ILE A 187 31.70 2.23 31.12
CA ILE A 187 31.70 2.43 29.66
C ILE A 187 30.88 3.67 29.26
N VAL A 188 29.70 3.86 29.87
CA VAL A 188 28.84 5.03 29.60
C VAL A 188 29.48 6.33 30.10
N GLU A 189 30.16 6.28 31.24
CA GLU A 189 30.90 7.42 31.78
C GLU A 189 32.14 7.72 30.92
N GLY A 190 32.88 6.70 30.49
CA GLY A 190 34.00 6.85 29.55
C GLY A 190 33.59 7.42 28.19
N LEU A 191 32.40 7.06 27.68
CA LEU A 191 31.87 7.64 26.44
C LEU A 191 31.53 9.12 26.59
N ARG A 192 30.92 9.53 27.71
CA ARG A 192 30.63 10.96 27.99
C ARG A 192 31.89 11.79 28.19
N VAL A 193 32.93 11.22 28.79
CA VAL A 193 34.23 11.90 28.94
C VAL A 193 34.87 12.12 27.57
N ARG A 194 34.88 11.09 26.72
CA ARG A 194 35.42 11.18 25.35
C ARG A 194 34.68 12.21 24.48
N GLU A 195 33.35 12.21 24.51
CA GLU A 195 32.53 13.19 23.78
C GLU A 195 32.83 14.64 24.23
N ARG A 196 33.15 14.82 25.51
CA ARG A 196 33.50 16.13 26.08
C ARG A 196 34.91 16.57 25.69
N GLU A 197 35.86 15.65 25.66
CA GLU A 197 37.23 15.90 25.21
C GLU A 197 37.27 16.22 23.71
N GLU A 198 36.57 15.47 22.86
CA GLU A 198 36.48 15.74 21.41
C GLU A 198 35.87 17.13 21.12
N ALA A 199 34.84 17.53 21.86
CA ALA A 199 34.24 18.85 21.71
C ALA A 199 35.15 20.01 22.19
N GLU A 200 36.04 19.77 23.15
CA GLU A 200 37.05 20.74 23.60
C GLU A 200 38.22 20.81 22.59
N GLU A 201 38.62 19.69 22.01
CA GLU A 201 39.63 19.63 20.95
C GLU A 201 39.16 20.34 19.67
N GLU A 202 37.92 20.13 19.22
CA GLU A 202 37.36 20.85 18.06
C GLU A 202 37.31 22.37 18.29
N ARG A 203 37.03 22.81 19.52
CA ARG A 203 37.08 24.24 19.88
C ARG A 203 38.50 24.80 19.79
N ARG A 204 39.48 24.03 20.26
CA ARG A 204 40.89 24.42 20.23
C ARG A 204 41.45 24.44 18.82
N GLU A 205 41.13 23.46 17.98
CA GLU A 205 41.53 23.43 16.57
C GLU A 205 40.93 24.62 15.80
N ARG A 206 39.69 25.02 16.13
CA ARG A 206 39.05 26.18 15.54
C ARG A 206 39.77 27.49 15.90
N GLU A 207 40.18 27.63 17.17
CA GLU A 207 40.97 28.78 17.65
C GLU A 207 42.40 28.80 17.10
N GLU A 208 43.00 27.65 16.77
CA GLU A 208 44.33 27.56 16.15
C GLU A 208 44.31 27.77 14.63
N SER A 209 43.14 27.61 13.99
CA SER A 209 42.94 27.77 12.53
C SER A 209 42.53 29.18 12.08
N GLU A 210 42.28 30.09 13.03
CA GLU A 210 41.88 31.50 12.83
C GLU A 210 43.07 32.46 13.11
#